data_AF-B4FB99-F1
#
_entry.id   AF-B4FB99-F1
#
_cell.length_a   1.000
_cell.length_b   1.000
_cell.length_c   1.000
_cell.angle_alpha   90.00
_cell.angle_beta   90.00
_cell.angle_gamma   90.00
#
_symmetry.space_group_name_H-M   'P 1'
#
loop_
_entity.id
_entity.type
_entity.pdbx_description
1 polymer ?
#
loop_
_entity_poly.entity_id
_entity_poly.type
_entity_poly.pdbx_seq_one_letter_code
_entity_poly.pdbx_strand_id
1 'polypeptide(L)'
;MEHWVGLFFYTQLLQTFYLLRICDYKAASQHVERLDTAVKSEMQRGRQITALANDLSTLERTLGQSGLKEREMLALSHKQRQLKGQLRALCGYDSLNDVLDYGDKLLLAPPLMHGEWLPRTAVFVLVDLMVVMVGRPKGIFKECGKRINSGLRLIHDELVKLGIVDGVMEADLEHSTIWTAGLYLILLLQFLENKVAVELTRSEFVEAQEALAQMKNWFTRFPTILQGCESIIENLRGQYAHSVGCFDEAAFHFLEAKKLTESKSMQSMCETYAAVSYICKGDAESSSQALELVGPAYRTMDSFVGVREKTCIIFVYGLLLMRQHNPQEARNRLASGLKIAHQQLGNIQLVSQYLTILGTLALQLHDAAQAKEILKSSLTLAKTLFDIPTQIWILSVFTELYRELEEKENEMENSEYEGKKEDDLQRRLSEAYSHSFHHELVEKSRIQPLHMSSKQPEMAVPSANGDLDIPESVGLSAPQPFLKRLVEAEPMRRSTRRRR
;
A
#
# COMPACT_ATOMS: atom_id res chain seq x y z
N MET A 1 -20.91 12.87 21.59
CA MET A 1 -19.57 12.31 21.32
C MET A 1 -18.67 13.30 20.56
N GLU A 2 -19.00 14.59 20.56
CA GLU A 2 -18.40 15.62 19.69
C GLU A 2 -17.22 16.39 20.30
N HIS A 3 -16.76 16.03 21.50
CA HIS A 3 -15.90 16.95 22.24
C HIS A 3 -14.41 16.93 21.86
N TRP A 4 -13.89 15.90 21.17
CA TRP A 4 -12.45 15.82 20.85
C TRP A 4 -12.18 15.26 19.44
N VAL A 5 -11.85 16.17 18.52
CA VAL A 5 -11.58 15.85 17.10
C VAL A 5 -10.40 14.88 16.95
N GLY A 6 -9.36 14.99 17.78
CA GLY A 6 -8.22 14.07 17.75
C GLY A 6 -8.62 12.62 18.08
N LEU A 7 -9.49 12.41 19.08
CA LEU A 7 -9.98 11.08 19.44
C LEU A 7 -10.82 10.45 18.32
N PHE A 8 -11.60 11.27 17.61
CA PHE A 8 -12.32 10.82 16.42
C PHE A 8 -11.35 10.30 15.35
N PHE A 9 -10.34 11.09 14.99
CA PHE A 9 -9.34 10.68 14.00
C PHE A 9 -8.61 9.41 14.42
N TYR A 10 -8.15 9.34 15.67
CA TYR A 10 -7.48 8.17 16.23
C TYR A 10 -8.35 6.91 16.09
N THR A 11 -9.59 6.97 16.54
CA THR A 11 -10.51 5.82 16.53
C THR A 11 -10.84 5.38 15.10
N GLN A 12 -11.12 6.33 14.21
CA GLN A 12 -11.45 6.02 12.82
C GLN A 12 -10.24 5.49 12.04
N LEU A 13 -9.04 6.03 12.27
CA LEU A 13 -7.82 5.53 11.63
C LEU A 13 -7.47 4.13 12.13
N LEU A 14 -7.54 3.86 13.44
CA LEU A 14 -7.31 2.53 14.00
C LEU A 14 -8.25 1.48 13.39
N GLN A 15 -9.55 1.80 13.29
CA GLN A 15 -10.54 0.94 12.64
C GLN A 15 -10.19 0.71 11.16
N THR A 16 -9.80 1.77 10.45
CA THR A 16 -9.43 1.69 9.03
C THR A 16 -8.22 0.80 8.82
N PHE A 17 -7.16 0.95 9.62
CA PHE A 17 -5.96 0.10 9.53
C PHE A 17 -6.27 -1.38 9.75
N TYR A 18 -7.07 -1.68 10.77
CA TYR A 18 -7.49 -3.05 11.03
C TYR A 18 -8.27 -3.65 9.84
N LEU A 19 -9.25 -2.90 9.31
CA LEU A 19 -10.05 -3.34 8.18
C LEU A 19 -9.22 -3.54 6.90
N LEU A 20 -8.26 -2.66 6.63
CA LEU A 20 -7.31 -2.82 5.53
C LEU A 20 -6.42 -4.06 5.74
N ARG A 21 -5.97 -4.33 6.97
CA ARG A 21 -5.15 -5.51 7.29
C ARG A 21 -5.85 -6.82 7.01
N ILE A 22 -7.16 -6.89 7.31
CA ILE A 22 -8.00 -8.08 7.03
C ILE A 22 -8.61 -8.06 5.63
N CYS A 23 -8.31 -7.06 4.81
CA CYS A 23 -8.83 -6.87 3.45
C CYS A 23 -10.34 -6.61 3.36
N ASP A 24 -10.99 -6.04 4.38
CA ASP A 24 -12.37 -5.55 4.29
C ASP A 24 -12.40 -4.11 3.74
N TYR A 25 -12.13 -4.00 2.44
CA TYR A 25 -12.08 -2.70 1.75
C TYR A 25 -13.43 -1.99 1.72
N LYS A 26 -14.54 -2.74 1.79
CA LYS A 26 -15.88 -2.15 1.78
C LYS A 26 -16.14 -1.38 3.08
N ALA A 27 -15.90 -2.01 4.23
CA ALA A 27 -16.02 -1.33 5.51
C ALA A 27 -14.97 -0.22 5.65
N ALA A 28 -13.71 -0.47 5.25
CA ALA A 28 -12.66 0.54 5.29
C ALA A 28 -13.04 1.81 4.52
N SER A 29 -13.67 1.68 3.34
CA SER A 29 -14.13 2.82 2.54
C SER A 29 -15.07 3.76 3.31
N GLN A 30 -15.98 3.22 4.11
CA GLN A 30 -16.94 4.01 4.89
C GLN A 30 -16.25 4.83 5.98
N HIS A 31 -15.23 4.26 6.63
CA HIS A 31 -14.43 4.98 7.61
C HIS A 31 -13.57 6.07 6.95
N VAL A 32 -12.99 5.76 5.80
CA VAL A 32 -12.21 6.73 5.01
C VAL A 32 -13.06 7.91 4.54
N GLU A 33 -14.30 7.71 4.11
CA GLU A 33 -15.21 8.80 3.74
C GLU A 33 -15.50 9.74 4.92
N ARG A 34 -15.70 9.18 6.12
CA ARG A 34 -15.89 9.98 7.35
C ARG A 34 -14.62 10.76 7.71
N LEU A 35 -13.47 10.11 7.62
CA LEU A 35 -12.16 10.74 7.85
C LEU A 35 -11.93 11.90 6.87
N ASP A 36 -12.12 11.69 5.57
CA ASP A 36 -11.93 12.70 4.53
C ASP A 36 -12.87 13.90 4.71
N THR A 37 -14.12 13.65 5.10
CA THR A 37 -15.08 14.70 5.45
C THR A 37 -14.62 15.51 6.66
N ALA A 38 -14.13 14.83 7.70
CA ALA A 38 -13.61 15.48 8.90
C ALA A 38 -12.36 16.33 8.60
N VAL A 39 -11.41 15.83 7.79
CA VAL A 39 -10.23 16.61 7.37
C VAL A 39 -10.67 17.88 6.65
N LYS A 40 -11.61 17.80 5.70
CA LYS A 40 -12.10 18.97 4.97
C LYS A 40 -12.73 20.01 5.90
N SER A 41 -13.55 19.56 6.85
CA SER A 41 -14.15 20.43 7.88
C SER A 41 -13.07 21.11 8.73
N GLU A 42 -12.07 20.35 9.17
CA GLU A 42 -10.98 20.87 9.99
C GLU A 42 -10.05 21.82 9.24
N MET A 43 -9.75 21.55 7.96
CA MET A 43 -9.00 22.48 7.12
C MET A 43 -9.77 23.79 6.92
N GLN A 44 -11.09 23.74 6.74
CA GLN A 44 -11.92 24.93 6.65
C GLN A 44 -11.92 25.71 7.96
N ARG A 45 -12.04 25.01 9.10
CA ARG A 45 -11.94 25.60 10.44
C ARG A 45 -10.59 26.27 10.68
N GLY A 46 -9.49 25.61 10.33
CA GLY A 46 -8.13 26.16 10.44
C GLY A 46 -7.92 27.42 9.60
N ARG A 47 -8.46 27.47 8.37
CA ARG A 47 -8.43 28.68 7.53
C ARG A 47 -9.19 29.85 8.16
N GLN A 48 -10.36 29.59 8.74
CA GLN A 48 -11.14 30.62 9.44
C GLN A 48 -10.40 31.14 10.67
N ILE A 49 -9.81 30.27 11.47
CA ILE A 49 -9.01 30.64 12.65
C ILE A 49 -7.81 31.51 12.22
N THR A 50 -7.09 31.10 11.17
CA THR A 50 -5.94 31.87 10.65
C THR A 50 -6.35 33.24 10.15
N ALA A 51 -7.47 33.35 9.43
CA ALA A 51 -8.00 34.62 8.96
C ALA A 51 -8.37 35.56 10.13
N LEU A 52 -9.08 35.04 11.14
CA LEU A 52 -9.45 35.80 12.33
C LEU A 52 -8.23 36.23 13.15
N ALA A 53 -7.21 35.37 13.26
CA ALA A 53 -5.96 35.69 13.94
C ALA A 53 -5.18 36.80 13.21
N ASN A 54 -5.13 36.78 11.88
CA ASN A 54 -4.51 37.82 11.06
C ASN A 54 -5.27 39.17 11.15
N ASP A 55 -6.59 39.12 11.17
CA ASP A 55 -7.42 40.31 11.35
C ASP A 55 -7.19 40.93 12.74
N LEU A 56 -7.09 40.08 13.77
CA LEU A 56 -6.86 40.50 15.14
C LEU A 56 -5.46 41.10 15.32
N SER A 57 -4.41 40.47 14.76
CA SER A 57 -3.03 41.00 14.84
C SER A 57 -2.90 42.34 14.11
N THR A 58 -3.57 42.51 12.98
CA THR A 58 -3.63 43.78 12.24
C THR A 58 -4.32 44.86 13.07
N LEU A 59 -5.42 44.52 13.74
CA LEU A 59 -6.19 45.43 14.58
C LEU A 59 -5.41 45.83 15.85
N GLU A 60 -4.69 44.90 16.47
CA GLU A 60 -3.82 45.17 17.62
C GLU A 60 -2.64 46.08 17.25
N ARG A 61 -2.04 45.88 16.07
CA ARG A 61 -1.03 46.81 15.53
C ARG A 61 -1.59 48.21 15.30
N THR A 62 -2.84 48.32 14.88
CA THR A 62 -3.51 49.62 14.64
C THR A 62 -3.82 50.32 15.96
N LEU A 63 -4.30 49.59 16.97
CA LEU A 63 -4.52 50.11 18.32
C LEU A 63 -3.23 50.57 19.00
N GLY A 64 -2.08 50.00 18.65
CA GLY A 64 -0.76 50.41 19.15
C GLY A 64 -0.19 51.70 18.52
N GLN A 65 -0.84 52.29 17.51
CA GLN A 65 -0.37 53.52 16.86
C GLN A 65 -0.82 54.77 17.65
N SER A 66 0.11 55.69 17.92
CA SER A 66 -0.18 56.97 18.57
C SER A 66 -0.89 57.93 17.60
N GLY A 67 -2.05 58.48 17.98
CA GLY A 67 -2.76 59.50 17.22
C GLY A 67 -4.23 59.20 16.86
N LEU A 68 -4.80 58.10 17.35
CA LEU A 68 -6.20 57.73 17.10
C LEU A 68 -7.19 58.63 17.86
N LYS A 69 -8.32 58.97 17.23
CA LYS A 69 -9.42 59.68 17.90
C LYS A 69 -10.14 58.74 18.87
N GLU A 70 -10.64 59.27 19.98
CA GLU A 70 -11.32 58.49 21.04
C GLU A 70 -12.48 57.61 20.51
N ARG A 71 -13.24 58.12 19.54
CA ARG A 71 -14.34 57.39 18.89
C ARG A 71 -13.85 56.21 18.03
N GLU A 72 -12.71 56.36 17.38
CA GLU A 72 -12.08 55.29 16.57
C GLU A 72 -11.48 54.22 17.48
N MET A 73 -10.87 54.63 18.59
CA MET A 73 -10.34 53.73 19.62
C MET A 73 -11.44 52.86 20.26
N LEU A 74 -12.62 53.43 20.55
CA LEU A 74 -13.77 52.68 21.08
C LEU A 74 -14.31 51.67 20.06
N ALA A 75 -14.43 52.05 18.79
CA ALA A 75 -14.89 51.17 17.72
C ALA A 75 -13.91 50.00 17.47
N LEU A 76 -12.61 50.27 17.44
CA LEU A 76 -11.57 49.26 17.29
C LEU A 76 -11.53 48.30 18.49
N SER A 77 -11.66 48.83 19.71
CA SER A 77 -11.75 48.02 20.93
C SER A 77 -12.98 47.10 20.96
N HIS A 78 -14.12 47.56 20.43
CA HIS A 78 -15.31 46.73 20.28
C HIS A 78 -15.08 45.59 19.27
N LYS A 79 -14.52 45.91 18.10
CA LYS A 79 -14.19 44.91 17.07
C LYS A 79 -13.16 43.89 17.56
N GLN A 80 -12.17 44.32 18.36
CA GLN A 80 -11.22 43.42 19.02
C GLN A 80 -11.93 42.40 19.91
N ARG A 81 -12.87 42.84 20.75
CA ARG A 81 -13.65 41.96 21.63
C ARG A 81 -14.50 40.98 20.83
N GLN A 82 -15.10 41.43 19.73
CA GLN A 82 -15.88 40.56 18.85
C GLN A 82 -15.01 39.46 18.21
N LEU A 83 -13.85 39.82 17.66
CA LEU A 83 -12.91 38.86 17.05
C LEU A 83 -12.38 37.86 18.10
N LYS A 84 -12.02 38.34 19.29
CA LYS A 84 -11.61 37.46 20.41
C LYS A 84 -12.75 36.52 20.82
N GLY A 85 -13.99 36.99 20.86
CA GLY A 85 -15.16 36.15 21.13
C GLY A 85 -15.39 35.06 20.07
N GLN A 86 -15.23 35.39 18.79
CA GLN A 86 -15.34 34.43 17.69
C GLN A 86 -14.21 33.37 17.73
N LEU A 87 -12.97 33.79 18.00
CA LEU A 87 -11.85 32.86 18.18
C LEU A 87 -12.07 31.92 19.36
N ARG A 88 -12.57 32.42 20.49
CA ARG A 88 -12.92 31.59 21.66
C ARG A 88 -13.98 30.56 21.33
N ALA A 89 -15.03 30.96 20.61
CA ALA A 89 -16.09 30.03 20.19
C ALA A 89 -15.57 28.91 19.27
N LEU A 90 -14.55 29.18 18.45
CA LEU A 90 -13.97 28.22 17.51
C LEU A 90 -12.89 27.31 18.12
N CYS A 91 -12.11 27.81 19.08
CA CYS A 91 -10.91 27.14 19.61
C CYS A 91 -11.09 26.59 21.03
N GLY A 92 -12.01 27.13 21.83
CA GLY A 92 -12.21 26.72 23.23
C GLY A 92 -11.13 27.16 24.23
N TYR A 93 -10.21 28.05 23.83
CA TYR A 93 -9.10 28.55 24.66
C TYR A 93 -9.25 30.04 25.02
N ASP A 94 -8.73 30.43 26.19
CA ASP A 94 -8.84 31.79 26.74
C ASP A 94 -7.71 32.75 26.31
N SER A 95 -6.56 32.24 25.86
CA SER A 95 -5.35 33.01 25.52
C SER A 95 -5.02 32.99 24.01
N LEU A 96 -4.52 34.11 23.48
CA LEU A 96 -4.09 34.23 22.08
C LEU A 96 -2.87 33.37 21.76
N ASN A 97 -1.98 33.15 22.74
CA ASN A 97 -0.81 32.28 22.57
C ASN A 97 -1.23 30.80 22.43
N ASP A 98 -2.33 30.40 23.08
CA ASP A 98 -2.88 29.04 22.96
C ASP A 98 -3.53 28.82 21.58
N VAL A 99 -4.03 29.89 20.95
CA VAL A 99 -4.57 29.88 19.56
C VAL A 99 -3.45 29.78 18.52
N LEU A 100 -2.24 30.22 18.83
CA LEU A 100 -1.07 30.04 17.96
C LEU A 100 -0.47 28.62 18.10
N ASP A 101 -0.46 28.07 19.31
CA ASP A 101 -0.06 26.67 19.58
C ASP A 101 -1.13 25.64 19.12
N TYR A 102 -2.37 26.10 18.90
CA TYR A 102 -3.44 25.36 18.24
C TYR A 102 -3.08 24.95 16.80
N GLY A 103 -2.07 25.55 16.17
CA GLY A 103 -1.70 25.30 14.77
C GLY A 103 -1.42 23.83 14.44
N ASP A 104 -0.80 23.09 15.35
CA ASP A 104 -0.24 21.76 15.04
C ASP A 104 -0.84 20.60 15.83
N LYS A 105 -1.72 20.85 16.82
CA LYS A 105 -2.17 19.81 17.75
C LYS A 105 -3.62 19.38 17.53
N LEU A 106 -3.87 18.07 17.62
CA LEU A 106 -5.20 17.46 17.67
C LEU A 106 -5.38 16.79 19.03
N LEU A 107 -6.15 17.42 19.91
CA LEU A 107 -6.33 16.96 21.29
C LEU A 107 -7.16 15.68 21.34
N LEU A 108 -6.67 14.71 22.12
CA LEU A 108 -7.38 13.45 22.39
C LEU A 108 -8.35 13.55 23.57
N ALA A 109 -8.08 14.45 24.53
CA ALA A 109 -8.82 14.56 25.78
C ALA A 109 -8.70 15.98 26.39
N PRO A 110 -9.55 16.34 27.38
CA PRO A 110 -9.46 17.63 28.07
C PRO A 110 -8.14 17.82 28.83
N PRO A 111 -7.81 19.07 29.21
CA PRO A 111 -6.68 19.34 30.10
C PRO A 111 -6.69 18.58 31.42
N LEU A 112 -5.49 18.15 31.83
CA LEU A 112 -5.11 17.13 32.83
C LEU A 112 -4.88 15.69 32.29
N MET A 113 -5.40 15.34 31.11
CA MET A 113 -5.23 14.01 30.45
C MET A 113 -4.61 14.15 29.05
N HIS A 114 -3.71 15.13 28.87
CA HIS A 114 -3.11 15.52 27.59
C HIS A 114 -2.26 14.40 26.96
N GLY A 115 -2.91 13.43 26.30
CA GLY A 115 -2.23 12.52 25.39
C GLY A 115 -1.89 13.26 24.10
N GLU A 116 -0.60 13.42 23.83
CA GLU A 116 -0.11 13.75 22.49
C GLU A 116 -0.14 12.48 21.63
N TRP A 117 -0.60 12.59 20.38
CA TRP A 117 -0.60 11.48 19.42
C TRP A 117 0.28 11.79 18.22
N LEU A 118 -0.29 12.39 17.18
CA LEU A 118 0.42 12.78 15.97
C LEU A 118 0.17 14.27 15.69
N PRO A 119 1.15 14.95 15.06
CA PRO A 119 0.93 16.29 14.52
C PRO A 119 -0.28 16.31 13.58
N ARG A 120 -1.01 17.43 13.57
CA ARG A 120 -2.19 17.62 12.73
C ARG A 120 -1.91 17.32 11.26
N THR A 121 -0.81 17.84 10.72
CA THR A 121 -0.41 17.61 9.33
C THR A 121 -0.20 16.12 9.06
N ALA A 122 0.48 15.40 9.95
CA ALA A 122 0.68 13.95 9.83
C ALA A 122 -0.65 13.18 9.83
N VAL A 123 -1.65 13.59 10.64
CA VAL A 123 -2.99 12.98 10.61
C VAL A 123 -3.69 13.21 9.26
N PHE A 124 -3.60 14.42 8.70
CA PHE A 124 -4.21 14.71 7.39
C PHE A 124 -3.54 13.92 6.26
N VAL A 125 -2.20 13.85 6.29
CA VAL A 125 -1.40 13.04 5.38
C VAL A 125 -1.77 11.55 5.49
N LEU A 126 -1.97 11.04 6.71
CA LEU A 126 -2.44 9.67 6.94
C LEU A 126 -3.82 9.41 6.33
N VAL A 127 -4.74 10.38 6.41
CA VAL A 127 -6.06 10.26 5.77
C VAL A 127 -5.93 10.22 4.24
N ASP A 128 -5.08 11.08 3.65
CA ASP A 128 -4.77 11.01 2.21
C ASP A 128 -4.21 9.63 1.84
N LEU A 129 -3.33 9.04 2.67
CA LEU A 129 -2.80 7.69 2.45
C LEU A 129 -3.91 6.63 2.51
N MET A 130 -4.84 6.71 3.46
CA MET A 130 -5.96 5.76 3.56
C MET A 130 -6.88 5.84 2.33
N VAL A 131 -7.11 7.04 1.78
CA VAL A 131 -7.85 7.21 0.52
C VAL A 131 -7.13 6.48 -0.62
N VAL A 132 -5.80 6.61 -0.70
CA VAL A 132 -4.99 5.92 -1.71
C VAL A 132 -5.05 4.39 -1.54
N MET A 133 -4.89 3.89 -0.32
CA MET A 133 -4.88 2.44 -0.04
C MET A 133 -6.22 1.76 -0.38
N VAL A 134 -7.35 2.45 -0.17
CA VAL A 134 -8.68 1.95 -0.56
C VAL A 134 -8.97 2.14 -2.04
N GLY A 135 -8.47 3.23 -2.64
CA GLY A 135 -8.73 3.60 -4.03
C GLY A 135 -7.93 2.79 -5.05
N ARG A 136 -6.68 2.43 -4.72
CA ARG A 136 -5.75 1.74 -5.64
C ARG A 136 -6.29 0.37 -6.11
N PRO A 137 -6.74 -0.55 -5.24
CA PRO A 137 -7.31 -1.83 -5.69
C PRO A 137 -8.51 -1.67 -6.62
N LYS A 138 -9.28 -0.58 -6.47
CA LYS A 138 -10.46 -0.27 -7.28
C LYS A 138 -10.12 0.42 -8.60
N GLY A 139 -8.85 0.71 -8.88
CA GLY A 139 -8.42 1.40 -10.10
C GLY A 139 -8.75 2.90 -10.14
N ILE A 140 -9.00 3.54 -9.00
CA ILE A 140 -9.34 4.98 -8.94
C ILE A 140 -8.07 5.83 -9.00
N PHE A 141 -7.22 5.60 -10.00
CA PHE A 141 -5.86 6.14 -10.05
C PHE A 141 -5.79 7.66 -10.16
N LYS A 142 -6.78 8.29 -10.83
CA LYS A 142 -6.82 9.76 -10.94
C LYS A 142 -6.95 10.44 -9.57
N GLU A 143 -7.80 9.91 -8.69
CA GLU A 143 -7.94 10.45 -7.33
C GLU A 143 -6.74 10.06 -6.47
N CYS A 144 -6.25 8.82 -6.59
CA CYS A 144 -5.05 8.37 -5.89
C CYS A 144 -3.85 9.28 -6.19
N GLY A 145 -3.61 9.61 -7.47
CA GLY A 145 -2.51 10.51 -7.87
C GLY A 145 -2.62 11.91 -7.26
N LYS A 146 -3.84 12.47 -7.17
CA LYS A 146 -4.05 13.76 -6.49
C LYS A 146 -3.72 13.69 -5.01
N ARG A 147 -4.14 12.62 -4.34
CA ARG A 147 -3.92 12.39 -2.91
C ARG A 147 -2.45 12.10 -2.60
N ILE A 148 -1.77 11.34 -3.46
CA ILE A 148 -0.32 11.13 -3.39
C ILE A 148 0.42 12.47 -3.49
N ASN A 149 0.10 13.28 -4.50
CA ASN A 149 0.75 14.58 -4.68
C ASN A 149 0.40 15.58 -3.55
N SER A 150 -0.80 15.49 -2.97
CA SER A 150 -1.19 16.26 -1.79
C SER A 150 -0.35 15.87 -0.58
N GLY A 151 -0.36 14.58 -0.23
CA GLY A 151 0.37 14.04 0.91
C GLY A 151 1.87 14.27 0.82
N LEU A 152 2.49 13.99 -0.34
CA LEU A 152 3.91 14.24 -0.55
C LEU A 152 4.26 15.72 -0.33
N ARG A 153 3.49 16.67 -0.90
CA ARG A 153 3.78 18.10 -0.70
C ARG A 153 3.74 18.50 0.77
N LEU A 154 2.70 18.08 1.49
CA LEU A 154 2.59 18.36 2.93
C LEU A 154 3.76 17.77 3.72
N ILE A 155 4.17 16.54 3.40
CA ILE A 155 5.33 15.91 4.04
C ILE A 155 6.62 16.70 3.77
N HIS A 156 6.86 17.08 2.52
CA HIS A 156 8.07 17.85 2.17
C HIS A 156 8.09 19.20 2.89
N ASP A 157 6.95 19.91 2.97
CA ASP A 157 6.84 21.16 3.71
C ASP A 157 7.20 20.97 5.20
N GLU A 158 6.77 19.88 5.83
CA GLU A 158 7.11 19.56 7.23
C GLU A 158 8.58 19.16 7.39
N LEU A 159 9.14 18.35 6.48
CA LEU A 159 10.55 17.97 6.51
C LEU A 159 11.48 19.20 6.39
N VAL A 160 11.12 20.17 5.53
CA VAL A 160 11.86 21.43 5.40
C VAL A 160 11.84 22.25 6.70
N LYS A 161 10.70 22.31 7.40
CA LYS A 161 10.61 22.98 8.72
C LYS A 161 11.51 22.32 9.76
N LEU A 162 11.72 21.00 9.66
CA LEU A 162 12.63 20.24 10.50
C LEU A 162 14.10 20.34 10.05
N GLY A 163 14.41 21.14 9.03
CA GLY A 163 15.76 21.32 8.50
C GLY A 163 16.23 20.20 7.58
N ILE A 164 15.35 19.27 7.19
CA ILE A 164 15.68 18.15 6.30
C ILE A 164 15.52 18.61 4.85
N VAL A 165 16.61 19.13 4.30
CA VAL A 165 16.76 19.57 2.90
C VAL A 165 17.76 18.68 2.17
N ASP A 166 17.99 18.91 0.87
CA ASP A 166 18.94 18.12 0.09
C ASP A 166 20.35 18.11 0.72
N GLY A 167 20.94 16.92 0.79
CA GLY A 167 22.28 16.69 1.35
C GLY A 167 22.33 16.42 2.85
N VAL A 168 21.26 16.69 3.61
CA VAL A 168 21.19 16.37 5.05
C VAL A 168 21.14 14.86 5.26
N MET A 169 22.02 14.35 6.11
CA MET A 169 22.14 12.94 6.48
C MET A 169 21.55 12.70 7.88
N GLU A 170 21.30 11.43 8.21
CA GLU A 170 20.79 11.06 9.55
C GLU A 170 21.70 11.53 10.69
N ALA A 171 23.01 11.49 10.48
CA ALA A 171 24.01 11.92 11.46
C ALA A 171 23.95 13.43 11.78
N ASP A 172 23.32 14.23 10.92
CA ASP A 172 23.15 15.67 11.10
C ASP A 172 21.89 16.01 11.93
N LEU A 173 21.04 15.02 12.21
CA LEU A 173 19.79 15.25 12.94
C LEU A 173 20.04 15.44 14.44
N GLU A 174 19.43 16.50 14.98
CA GLU A 174 19.33 16.68 16.44
C GLU A 174 18.43 15.60 17.05
N HIS A 175 18.79 15.09 18.24
CA HIS A 175 18.05 14.02 18.91
C HIS A 175 16.56 14.33 19.13
N SER A 176 16.21 15.60 19.36
CA SER A 176 14.82 16.06 19.49
C SER A 176 14.01 15.95 18.20
N THR A 177 14.67 15.98 17.04
CA THR A 177 14.05 16.01 15.71
C THR A 177 13.85 14.62 15.12
N ILE A 178 14.63 13.62 15.57
CA ILE A 178 14.63 12.25 15.03
C ILE A 178 13.22 11.63 15.00
N TRP A 179 12.44 11.76 16.08
CA TRP A 179 11.12 11.14 16.17
C TRP A 179 10.12 11.74 15.18
N THR A 180 10.04 13.07 15.12
CA THR A 180 9.12 13.78 14.23
C THR A 180 9.54 13.64 12.77
N ALA A 181 10.85 13.71 12.49
CA ALA A 181 11.40 13.42 11.17
C ALA A 181 11.08 11.99 10.73
N GLY A 182 11.30 11.00 11.61
CA GLY A 182 11.04 9.59 11.33
C GLY A 182 9.59 9.32 10.96
N LEU A 183 8.64 9.94 11.65
CA LEU A 183 7.22 9.86 11.29
C LEU A 183 6.98 10.29 9.83
N TYR A 184 7.48 11.47 9.45
CA TYR A 184 7.28 12.01 8.11
C TYR A 184 8.03 11.24 7.03
N LEU A 185 9.24 10.75 7.34
CA LEU A 185 10.03 9.90 6.44
C LEU A 185 9.35 8.55 6.18
N ILE A 186 8.77 7.92 7.20
CA ILE A 186 7.99 6.68 7.02
C ILE A 186 6.75 6.93 6.16
N LEU A 187 6.02 8.02 6.43
CA LEU A 187 4.86 8.40 5.60
C LEU A 187 5.28 8.68 4.14
N LEU A 188 6.42 9.33 3.93
CA LEU A 188 6.98 9.59 2.60
C LEU A 188 7.19 8.28 1.83
N LEU A 189 7.84 7.31 2.46
CA LEU A 189 8.11 6.00 1.86
C LEU A 189 6.80 5.24 1.54
N GLN A 190 5.78 5.35 2.40
CA GLN A 190 4.46 4.76 2.14
C GLN A 190 3.74 5.39 0.94
N PHE A 191 3.87 6.70 0.75
CA PHE A 191 3.34 7.38 -0.45
C PHE A 191 4.11 7.01 -1.71
N LEU A 192 5.43 6.95 -1.65
CA LEU A 192 6.25 6.52 -2.79
C LEU A 192 5.99 5.06 -3.16
N GLU A 193 5.83 4.15 -2.19
CA GLU A 193 5.43 2.76 -2.43
C GLU A 193 4.12 2.70 -3.24
N ASN A 194 3.10 3.45 -2.80
CA ASN A 194 1.82 3.46 -3.50
C ASN A 194 1.90 4.16 -4.87
N LYS A 195 2.79 5.15 -5.03
CA LYS A 195 3.07 5.77 -6.33
C LYS A 195 3.66 4.74 -7.28
N VAL A 196 4.75 4.06 -6.91
CA VAL A 196 5.36 2.98 -7.70
C VAL A 196 4.31 1.95 -8.10
N ALA A 197 3.51 1.48 -7.15
CA ALA A 197 2.48 0.47 -7.45
C ALA A 197 1.43 0.96 -8.46
N VAL A 198 0.99 2.21 -8.40
CA VAL A 198 0.03 2.79 -9.36
C VAL A 198 0.66 2.94 -10.74
N GLU A 199 1.87 3.48 -10.82
CA GLU A 199 2.54 3.73 -12.10
C GLU A 199 2.92 2.43 -12.80
N LEU A 200 3.37 1.40 -12.07
CA LEU A 200 3.61 0.07 -12.64
C LEU A 200 2.33 -0.56 -13.20
N THR A 201 1.20 -0.49 -12.50
CA THR A 201 -0.09 -1.00 -13.04
C THR A 201 -0.49 -0.28 -14.33
N ARG A 202 -0.20 1.01 -14.44
CA ARG A 202 -0.49 1.82 -15.64
C ARG A 202 0.56 1.69 -16.74
N SER A 203 1.59 0.87 -16.54
CA SER A 203 2.74 0.75 -17.44
C SER A 203 3.49 2.08 -17.66
N GLU A 204 3.49 2.96 -16.67
CA GLU A 204 4.25 4.22 -16.63
C GLU A 204 5.59 3.96 -15.92
N PHE A 205 6.50 3.31 -16.64
CA PHE A 205 7.73 2.75 -16.05
C PHE A 205 8.72 3.81 -15.60
N VAL A 206 8.82 4.94 -16.30
CA VAL A 206 9.76 6.02 -15.97
C VAL A 206 9.37 6.67 -14.64
N GLU A 207 8.09 6.98 -14.45
CA GLU A 207 7.56 7.55 -13.23
C GLU A 207 7.71 6.60 -12.03
N ALA A 208 7.57 5.29 -12.27
CA ALA A 208 7.85 4.27 -11.27
C ALA A 208 9.35 4.24 -10.89
N GLN A 209 10.27 4.32 -11.86
CA GLN A 209 11.70 4.40 -11.59
C GLN A 209 12.06 5.64 -10.79
N GLU A 210 11.53 6.81 -11.15
CA GLU A 210 11.81 8.07 -10.45
C GLU A 210 11.37 8.01 -9.00
N ALA A 211 10.18 7.47 -8.72
CA ALA A 211 9.69 7.30 -7.37
C ALA A 211 10.55 6.30 -6.57
N LEU A 212 10.99 5.21 -7.20
CA LEU A 212 11.83 4.21 -6.55
C LEU A 212 13.26 4.74 -6.30
N ALA A 213 13.81 5.52 -7.22
CA ALA A 213 15.09 6.22 -7.04
C ALA A 213 15.01 7.22 -5.88
N GLN A 214 13.89 7.94 -5.74
CA GLN A 214 13.65 8.78 -4.57
C GLN A 214 13.61 7.96 -3.27
N MET A 215 12.94 6.80 -3.24
CA MET A 215 12.93 5.93 -2.06
C MET A 215 14.34 5.48 -1.67
N LYS A 216 15.16 5.06 -2.66
CA LYS A 216 16.56 4.69 -2.43
C LYS A 216 17.36 5.87 -1.88
N ASN A 217 17.21 7.06 -2.45
CA ASN A 217 17.90 8.26 -1.97
C ASN A 217 17.55 8.55 -0.50
N TRP A 218 16.26 8.56 -0.14
CA TRP A 218 15.83 8.77 1.25
C TRP A 218 16.37 7.70 2.18
N PHE A 219 16.33 6.42 1.78
CA PHE A 219 16.89 5.33 2.58
C PHE A 219 18.40 5.46 2.78
N THR A 220 19.16 5.83 1.75
CA THR A 220 20.61 6.02 1.87
C THR A 220 20.99 7.16 2.81
N ARG A 221 20.13 8.18 2.92
CA ARG A 221 20.33 9.34 3.80
C ARG A 221 19.90 9.06 5.25
N PHE A 222 18.85 8.26 5.44
CA PHE A 222 18.25 7.95 6.75
C PHE A 222 18.10 6.43 7.00
N PRO A 223 19.20 5.66 6.93
CA PRO A 223 19.13 4.20 6.91
C PRO A 223 18.64 3.56 8.21
N THR A 224 18.93 4.12 9.38
CA THR A 224 18.50 3.52 10.65
C THR A 224 17.05 3.88 10.94
N ILE A 225 16.63 5.12 10.66
CA ILE A 225 15.22 5.52 10.76
C ILE A 225 14.34 4.69 9.80
N LEU A 226 14.82 4.46 8.58
CA LEU A 226 14.07 3.78 7.53
C LEU A 226 14.38 2.28 7.39
N GLN A 227 15.07 1.68 8.36
CA GLN A 227 15.47 0.26 8.28
C GLN A 227 14.30 -0.69 8.00
N GLY A 228 13.13 -0.41 8.57
CA GLY A 228 11.91 -1.22 8.37
C GLY A 228 11.37 -1.17 6.93
N CYS A 229 11.80 -0.21 6.12
CA CYS A 229 11.42 -0.06 4.73
C CYS A 229 12.36 -0.77 3.75
N GLU A 230 13.52 -1.28 4.18
CA GLU A 230 14.50 -1.91 3.27
C GLU A 230 13.88 -3.06 2.48
N SER A 231 13.14 -3.95 3.17
CA SER A 231 12.42 -5.06 2.53
C SER A 231 11.37 -4.61 1.52
N ILE A 232 10.72 -3.47 1.76
CA ILE A 232 9.71 -2.90 0.86
C ILE A 232 10.39 -2.35 -0.39
N ILE A 233 11.49 -1.62 -0.23
CA ILE A 233 12.26 -1.05 -1.35
C ILE A 233 12.78 -2.17 -2.24
N GLU A 234 13.40 -3.21 -1.67
CA GLU A 234 13.86 -4.38 -2.44
C GLU A 234 12.69 -5.10 -3.14
N ASN A 235 11.55 -5.27 -2.48
CA ASN A 235 10.37 -5.85 -3.12
C ASN A 235 9.87 -5.00 -4.31
N LEU A 236 9.87 -3.67 -4.20
CA LEU A 236 9.48 -2.77 -5.29
C LEU A 236 10.48 -2.80 -6.45
N ARG A 237 11.79 -2.95 -6.18
CA ARG A 237 12.79 -3.19 -7.23
C ARG A 237 12.49 -4.48 -8.00
N GLY A 238 12.10 -5.54 -7.28
CA GLY A 238 11.64 -6.79 -7.90
C GLY A 238 10.41 -6.58 -8.79
N GLN A 239 9.42 -5.81 -8.33
CA GLN A 239 8.22 -5.50 -9.11
C GLN A 239 8.56 -4.70 -10.37
N TYR A 240 9.40 -3.67 -10.25
CA TYR A 240 9.87 -2.89 -11.39
C TYR A 240 10.62 -3.77 -12.40
N ALA A 241 11.62 -4.55 -11.95
CA ALA A 241 12.39 -5.47 -12.79
C ALA A 241 11.48 -6.48 -13.51
N HIS A 242 10.48 -7.02 -12.81
CA HIS A 242 9.49 -7.92 -13.40
C HIS A 242 8.68 -7.24 -14.50
N SER A 243 8.16 -6.03 -14.23
CA SER A 243 7.36 -5.26 -15.17
C SER A 243 8.10 -4.89 -16.45
N VAL A 244 9.42 -4.79 -16.40
CA VAL A 244 10.28 -4.55 -17.58
C VAL A 244 10.96 -5.81 -18.12
N GLY A 245 10.50 -7.00 -17.74
CA GLY A 245 10.97 -8.26 -18.33
C GLY A 245 12.34 -8.77 -17.83
N CYS A 246 12.94 -8.12 -16.84
CA CYS A 246 14.18 -8.57 -16.18
C CYS A 246 13.85 -9.63 -15.10
N PHE A 247 13.44 -10.83 -15.51
CA PHE A 247 12.86 -11.83 -14.60
C PHE A 247 13.86 -12.42 -13.60
N ASP A 248 15.14 -12.58 -13.99
CA ASP A 248 16.17 -13.10 -13.07
C ASP A 248 16.52 -12.06 -11.99
N GLU A 249 16.61 -10.79 -12.37
CA GLU A 249 16.79 -9.65 -11.48
C GLU A 249 15.59 -9.51 -10.54
N ALA A 250 14.38 -9.65 -11.08
CA ALA A 250 13.15 -9.61 -10.29
C ALA A 250 13.12 -10.68 -9.20
N ALA A 251 13.37 -11.94 -9.59
CA ALA A 251 13.41 -13.07 -8.66
C ALA A 251 14.48 -12.87 -7.58
N PHE A 252 15.67 -12.35 -7.95
CA PHE A 252 16.72 -12.00 -6.99
C PHE A 252 16.21 -10.99 -5.94
N HIS A 253 15.65 -9.85 -6.37
CA HIS A 253 15.19 -8.81 -5.46
C HIS A 253 14.05 -9.26 -4.54
N PHE A 254 13.11 -10.07 -5.04
CA PHE A 254 12.08 -10.66 -4.20
C PHE A 254 12.66 -11.58 -3.11
N LEU A 255 13.62 -12.42 -3.46
CA LEU A 255 14.25 -13.33 -2.51
C LEU A 255 15.15 -12.60 -1.49
N GLU A 256 15.76 -11.47 -1.86
CA GLU A 256 16.44 -10.60 -0.90
C GLU A 256 15.44 -9.90 0.03
N ALA A 257 14.35 -9.34 -0.50
CA ALA A 257 13.29 -8.73 0.32
C ALA A 257 12.72 -9.70 1.37
N LYS A 258 12.53 -10.98 1.01
CA LYS A 258 12.13 -12.04 1.92
C LYS A 258 13.08 -12.19 3.11
N LYS A 259 14.40 -12.09 2.90
CA LYS A 259 15.41 -12.25 3.97
C LYS A 259 15.41 -11.07 4.94
N LEU A 260 14.94 -9.90 4.50
CA LEU A 260 14.96 -8.65 5.25
C LEU A 260 13.72 -8.41 6.11
N THR A 261 12.73 -9.31 6.04
CA THR A 261 11.47 -9.14 6.76
C THR A 261 11.17 -10.35 7.65
N GLU A 262 10.65 -10.09 8.83
CA GLU A 262 10.15 -11.13 9.76
C GLU A 262 8.67 -11.45 9.52
N SER A 263 7.98 -10.65 8.71
CA SER A 263 6.57 -10.85 8.39
C SER A 263 6.40 -12.07 7.49
N LYS A 264 5.85 -13.16 8.04
CA LYS A 264 5.50 -14.37 7.26
C LYS A 264 4.61 -14.09 6.05
N SER A 265 3.73 -13.09 6.16
CA SER A 265 2.86 -12.66 5.07
C SER A 265 3.68 -12.00 3.95
N MET A 266 4.62 -11.12 4.28
CA MET A 266 5.52 -10.51 3.29
C MET A 266 6.45 -11.55 2.66
N GLN A 267 7.03 -12.45 3.47
CA GLN A 267 7.89 -13.54 2.97
C GLN A 267 7.16 -14.39 1.92
N SER A 268 5.93 -14.82 2.23
CA SER A 268 5.08 -15.61 1.32
C SER A 268 4.74 -14.85 0.04
N MET A 269 4.47 -13.54 0.13
CA MET A 269 4.23 -12.69 -1.04
C MET A 269 5.48 -12.56 -1.92
N CYS A 270 6.67 -12.36 -1.33
CA CYS A 270 7.92 -12.32 -2.07
C CYS A 270 8.22 -13.65 -2.80
N GLU A 271 8.00 -14.80 -2.14
CA GLU A 271 8.12 -16.11 -2.78
C GLU A 271 7.14 -16.27 -3.95
N THR A 272 5.90 -15.81 -3.75
CA THR A 272 4.85 -15.83 -4.78
C THR A 272 5.26 -14.97 -5.98
N TYR A 273 5.80 -13.77 -5.77
CA TYR A 273 6.27 -12.89 -6.85
C TYR A 273 7.51 -13.42 -7.57
N ALA A 274 8.46 -14.01 -6.84
CA ALA A 274 9.61 -14.69 -7.42
C ALA A 274 9.16 -15.85 -8.32
N ALA A 275 8.19 -16.65 -7.86
CA ALA A 275 7.63 -17.74 -8.65
C ALA A 275 6.94 -17.27 -9.94
N VAL A 276 6.22 -16.14 -9.90
CA VAL A 276 5.67 -15.54 -11.14
C VAL A 276 6.79 -15.20 -12.12
N SER A 277 7.88 -14.60 -11.66
CA SER A 277 9.03 -14.27 -12.50
C SER A 277 9.65 -15.52 -13.14
N TYR A 278 9.80 -16.60 -12.38
CA TYR A 278 10.26 -17.89 -12.92
C TYR A 278 9.28 -18.51 -13.93
N ILE A 279 7.96 -18.42 -13.69
CA ILE A 279 6.95 -18.89 -14.66
C ILE A 279 7.04 -18.13 -15.98
N CYS A 280 7.32 -16.83 -15.93
CA CYS A 280 7.48 -15.97 -17.11
C CYS A 280 8.70 -16.32 -17.96
N LYS A 281 9.77 -16.91 -17.38
CA LYS A 281 10.92 -17.41 -18.16
C LYS A 281 10.55 -18.57 -19.09
N GLY A 282 9.53 -19.37 -18.73
CA GLY A 282 8.92 -20.36 -19.60
C GLY A 282 9.64 -21.71 -19.72
N ASP A 283 10.85 -21.84 -19.18
CA ASP A 283 11.58 -23.10 -19.21
C ASP A 283 11.18 -24.06 -18.04
N ALA A 284 11.52 -25.33 -18.19
CA ALA A 284 11.14 -26.38 -17.25
C ALA A 284 11.86 -26.27 -15.89
N GLU A 285 13.11 -25.79 -15.88
CA GLU A 285 13.89 -25.59 -14.65
C GLU A 285 13.29 -24.47 -13.81
N SER A 286 13.02 -23.32 -14.42
CA SER A 286 12.34 -22.20 -13.77
C SER A 286 10.94 -22.60 -13.27
N SER A 287 10.21 -23.42 -14.03
CA SER A 287 8.91 -23.94 -13.57
C SER A 287 9.02 -24.82 -12.31
N SER A 288 10.10 -25.59 -12.18
CA SER A 288 10.40 -26.35 -10.96
C SER A 288 10.72 -25.43 -9.78
N GLN A 289 11.55 -24.41 -10.00
CA GLN A 289 11.89 -23.40 -8.98
C GLN A 289 10.64 -22.65 -8.48
N ALA A 290 9.74 -22.28 -9.38
CA ALA A 290 8.47 -21.66 -9.04
C ALA A 290 7.60 -22.57 -8.14
N LEU A 291 7.55 -23.87 -8.42
CA LEU A 291 6.81 -24.85 -7.62
C LEU A 291 7.42 -25.04 -6.23
N GLU A 292 8.74 -25.07 -6.11
CA GLU A 292 9.45 -25.16 -4.83
C GLU A 292 9.15 -23.97 -3.92
N LEU A 293 9.04 -22.77 -4.50
CA LEU A 293 8.71 -21.54 -3.77
C LEU A 293 7.24 -21.49 -3.33
N VAL A 294 6.31 -21.78 -4.24
CA VAL A 294 4.86 -21.61 -3.96
C VAL A 294 4.26 -22.80 -3.23
N GLY A 295 4.82 -24.01 -3.38
CA GLY A 295 4.29 -25.22 -2.76
C GLY A 295 4.13 -25.13 -1.23
N PRO A 296 5.15 -24.68 -0.47
CA PRO A 296 5.02 -24.43 0.96
C PRO A 296 3.95 -23.38 1.29
N ALA A 297 3.97 -22.22 0.62
CA ALA A 297 3.01 -21.14 0.83
C ALA A 297 1.56 -21.60 0.60
N TYR A 298 1.34 -22.42 -0.42
CA TYR A 298 0.04 -23.02 -0.73
C TYR A 298 -0.48 -23.92 0.40
N ARG A 299 0.39 -24.71 1.04
CA ARG A 299 0.00 -25.58 2.16
C ARG A 299 -0.40 -24.80 3.42
N THR A 300 0.13 -23.58 3.59
CA THR A 300 -0.11 -22.76 4.78
C THR A 300 -1.02 -21.56 4.53
N MET A 301 -1.58 -21.40 3.32
CA MET A 301 -2.28 -20.17 2.92
C MET A 301 -3.51 -19.84 3.77
N ASP A 302 -4.16 -20.85 4.35
CA ASP A 302 -5.33 -20.66 5.23
C ASP A 302 -4.97 -20.16 6.64
N SER A 303 -3.67 -20.09 6.97
CA SER A 303 -3.19 -19.50 8.24
C SER A 303 -3.11 -17.98 8.22
N PHE A 304 -3.20 -17.34 7.04
CA PHE A 304 -3.12 -15.88 6.94
C PHE A 304 -4.44 -15.23 7.34
N VAL A 305 -4.35 -14.14 8.09
CA VAL A 305 -5.52 -13.38 8.59
C VAL A 305 -6.31 -12.74 7.43
N GLY A 306 -5.63 -12.27 6.38
CA GLY A 306 -6.23 -11.63 5.22
C GLY A 306 -6.31 -12.56 4.00
N VAL A 307 -7.19 -12.23 3.06
CA VAL A 307 -7.36 -13.03 1.84
C VAL A 307 -6.42 -12.66 0.69
N ARG A 308 -5.63 -11.59 0.84
CA ARG A 308 -4.70 -11.12 -0.20
C ARG A 308 -3.67 -12.20 -0.55
N GLU A 309 -2.95 -12.70 0.45
CA GLU A 309 -1.92 -13.73 0.30
C GLU A 309 -2.51 -14.99 -0.34
N LYS A 310 -3.61 -15.48 0.26
CA LYS A 310 -4.33 -16.66 -0.23
C LYS A 310 -4.72 -16.54 -1.70
N THR A 311 -5.24 -15.39 -2.10
CA THR A 311 -5.67 -15.15 -3.48
C THR A 311 -4.46 -15.16 -4.41
N CYS A 312 -3.39 -14.42 -4.11
CA CYS A 312 -2.18 -14.42 -4.94
C CYS A 312 -1.56 -15.82 -5.06
N ILE A 313 -1.48 -16.58 -3.97
CA ILE A 313 -0.95 -17.94 -3.96
C ILE A 313 -1.79 -18.88 -4.84
N ILE A 314 -3.13 -18.82 -4.74
CA ILE A 314 -4.03 -19.61 -5.59
C ILE A 314 -3.85 -19.26 -7.07
N PHE A 315 -3.68 -17.97 -7.38
CA PHE A 315 -3.44 -17.50 -8.75
C PHE A 315 -2.18 -18.15 -9.34
N VAL A 316 -1.05 -18.03 -8.65
CA VAL A 316 0.24 -18.56 -9.12
C VAL A 316 0.25 -20.09 -9.17
N TYR A 317 -0.35 -20.75 -8.18
CA TYR A 317 -0.49 -22.20 -8.19
C TYR A 317 -1.36 -22.68 -9.36
N GLY A 318 -2.42 -21.94 -9.71
CA GLY A 318 -3.23 -22.18 -10.90
C GLY A 318 -2.42 -22.11 -12.20
N LEU A 319 -1.54 -21.12 -12.33
CA LEU A 319 -0.61 -21.02 -13.48
C LEU A 319 0.31 -22.23 -13.59
N LEU A 320 0.85 -22.71 -12.46
CA LEU A 320 1.71 -23.90 -12.43
C LEU A 320 0.95 -25.16 -12.87
N LEU A 321 -0.30 -25.33 -12.41
CA LEU A 321 -1.15 -26.46 -12.84
C LEU A 321 -1.42 -26.44 -14.34
N MET A 322 -1.58 -25.26 -14.95
CA MET A 322 -1.69 -25.13 -16.40
C MET A 322 -0.43 -25.61 -17.12
N ARG A 323 0.75 -25.22 -16.62
CA ARG A 323 2.05 -25.66 -17.17
C ARG A 323 2.29 -27.15 -17.00
N GLN A 324 1.69 -27.77 -15.99
CA GLN A 324 1.73 -29.21 -15.74
C GLN A 324 0.67 -30.01 -16.54
N HIS A 325 -0.01 -29.39 -17.50
CA HIS A 325 -1.09 -30.01 -18.29
C HIS A 325 -2.24 -30.57 -17.43
N ASN A 326 -2.58 -29.89 -16.34
CA ASN A 326 -3.76 -30.21 -15.51
C ASN A 326 -4.82 -29.07 -15.55
N PRO A 327 -5.42 -28.80 -16.73
CA PRO A 327 -6.28 -27.63 -16.95
C PRO A 327 -7.58 -27.66 -16.13
N GLN A 328 -8.11 -28.85 -15.84
CA GLN A 328 -9.36 -28.99 -15.08
C GLN A 328 -9.18 -28.58 -13.61
N GLU A 329 -8.10 -29.02 -12.97
CA GLU A 329 -7.80 -28.64 -11.60
C GLU A 329 -7.41 -27.16 -11.53
N ALA A 330 -6.63 -26.67 -12.49
CA ALA A 330 -6.31 -25.26 -12.62
C ALA A 330 -7.59 -24.41 -12.63
N ARG A 331 -8.56 -24.75 -13.51
CA ARG A 331 -9.84 -24.04 -13.61
C ARG A 331 -10.59 -24.00 -12.28
N ASN A 332 -10.70 -25.12 -11.59
CA ASN A 332 -11.39 -25.19 -10.29
C ASN A 332 -10.74 -24.25 -9.25
N ARG A 333 -9.40 -24.26 -9.16
CA ARG A 333 -8.65 -23.42 -8.22
C ARG A 333 -8.76 -21.93 -8.57
N LEU A 334 -8.58 -21.60 -9.83
CA LEU A 334 -8.63 -20.23 -10.33
C LEU A 334 -10.02 -19.62 -10.19
N ALA A 335 -11.09 -20.37 -10.46
CA ALA A 335 -12.46 -19.92 -10.25
C ALA A 335 -12.75 -19.64 -8.75
N SER A 336 -12.22 -20.47 -7.85
CA SER A 336 -12.31 -20.23 -6.40
C SER A 336 -11.56 -18.95 -5.99
N GLY A 337 -10.34 -18.76 -6.50
CA GLY A 337 -9.55 -17.55 -6.27
C GLY A 337 -10.22 -16.28 -6.78
N LEU A 338 -10.76 -16.30 -8.01
CA LEU A 338 -11.51 -15.19 -8.61
C LEU A 338 -12.70 -14.77 -7.73
N LYS A 339 -13.45 -15.74 -7.19
CA LYS A 339 -14.58 -15.44 -6.29
C LYS A 339 -14.12 -14.64 -5.07
N ILE A 340 -13.00 -15.03 -4.45
CA ILE A 340 -12.43 -14.34 -3.29
C ILE A 340 -11.92 -12.95 -3.70
N ALA A 341 -11.16 -12.85 -4.80
CA ALA A 341 -10.62 -11.60 -5.32
C ALA A 341 -11.73 -10.56 -5.58
N HIS A 342 -12.81 -10.98 -6.24
CA HIS A 342 -13.90 -10.12 -6.62
C HIS A 342 -14.77 -9.71 -5.42
N GLN A 343 -15.13 -10.66 -4.55
CA GLN A 343 -16.08 -10.41 -3.47
C GLN A 343 -15.47 -9.72 -2.24
N GLN A 344 -14.21 -9.98 -1.94
CA GLN A 344 -13.58 -9.53 -0.69
C GLN A 344 -12.46 -8.52 -0.94
N LEU A 345 -11.55 -8.82 -1.87
CA LEU A 345 -10.37 -7.98 -2.09
C LEU A 345 -10.71 -6.69 -2.87
N GLY A 346 -11.67 -6.77 -3.80
CA GLY A 346 -12.05 -5.63 -4.65
C GLY A 346 -10.91 -5.14 -5.56
N ASN A 347 -9.85 -5.95 -5.73
CA ASN A 347 -8.70 -5.63 -6.57
C ASN A 347 -9.03 -5.98 -8.03
N ILE A 348 -9.37 -4.96 -8.81
CA ILE A 348 -9.82 -5.16 -10.19
C ILE A 348 -8.67 -5.58 -11.13
N GLN A 349 -7.41 -5.27 -10.80
CA GLN A 349 -6.25 -5.75 -11.56
C GLN A 349 -6.11 -7.26 -11.42
N LEU A 350 -6.12 -7.75 -10.19
CA LEU A 350 -6.04 -9.19 -9.93
C LEU A 350 -7.25 -9.93 -10.51
N VAL A 351 -8.45 -9.36 -10.39
CA VAL A 351 -9.67 -9.91 -11.03
C VAL A 351 -9.50 -10.01 -12.55
N SER A 352 -8.96 -8.98 -13.21
CA SER A 352 -8.66 -9.02 -14.64
C SER A 352 -7.70 -10.17 -14.96
N GLN A 353 -6.59 -10.30 -14.24
CA GLN A 353 -5.62 -11.38 -14.45
C GLN A 353 -6.24 -12.78 -14.28
N TYR A 354 -7.09 -12.99 -13.27
CA TYR A 354 -7.84 -14.24 -13.11
C TYR A 354 -8.76 -14.52 -14.30
N LEU A 355 -9.50 -13.51 -14.77
CA LEU A 355 -10.39 -13.65 -15.93
C LEU A 355 -9.60 -13.98 -17.19
N THR A 356 -8.47 -13.31 -17.43
CA THR A 356 -7.59 -13.59 -18.60
C THR A 356 -7.16 -15.06 -18.62
N ILE A 357 -6.72 -15.58 -17.48
CA ILE A 357 -6.32 -16.98 -17.36
C ILE A 357 -7.48 -17.95 -17.50
N LEU A 358 -8.63 -17.67 -16.88
CA LEU A 358 -9.82 -18.51 -17.01
C LEU A 358 -10.37 -18.50 -18.44
N GLY A 359 -10.27 -17.37 -19.15
CA GLY A 359 -10.61 -17.27 -20.57
C GLY A 359 -9.67 -18.09 -21.44
N THR A 360 -8.37 -18.04 -21.17
CA THR A 360 -7.36 -18.89 -21.83
C THR A 360 -7.65 -20.38 -21.59
N LEU A 361 -8.00 -20.77 -20.36
CA LEU A 361 -8.38 -22.14 -20.03
C LEU A 361 -9.68 -22.59 -20.71
N ALA A 362 -10.67 -21.71 -20.80
CA ALA A 362 -11.92 -22.02 -21.49
C ALA A 362 -11.67 -22.31 -22.97
N LEU A 363 -10.79 -21.52 -23.61
CA LEU A 363 -10.36 -21.76 -24.99
C LEU A 363 -9.64 -23.11 -25.14
N GLN A 364 -8.67 -23.42 -24.26
CA GLN A 364 -7.98 -24.72 -24.24
C GLN A 364 -8.92 -25.93 -24.02
N LEU A 365 -10.07 -25.70 -23.37
CA LEU A 365 -11.10 -26.71 -23.14
C LEU A 365 -12.18 -26.70 -24.24
N HIS A 366 -11.96 -25.99 -25.34
CA HIS A 366 -12.85 -25.84 -26.49
C HIS A 366 -14.22 -25.23 -26.15
N ASP A 367 -14.28 -24.33 -25.16
CA ASP A 367 -15.46 -23.53 -24.83
C ASP A 367 -15.26 -22.07 -25.29
N ALA A 368 -15.33 -21.87 -26.60
CA ALA A 368 -15.14 -20.58 -27.26
C ALA A 368 -16.15 -19.52 -26.80
N ALA A 369 -17.39 -19.91 -26.51
CA ALA A 369 -18.44 -18.99 -26.06
C ALA A 369 -18.12 -18.42 -24.67
N GLN A 370 -17.79 -19.29 -23.72
CA GLN A 370 -17.37 -18.88 -22.38
C GLN A 370 -16.07 -18.06 -22.42
N ALA A 371 -15.09 -18.47 -23.22
CA ALA A 371 -13.84 -17.73 -23.39
C ALA A 371 -14.11 -16.29 -23.84
N LYS A 372 -14.96 -16.10 -24.87
CA LYS A 372 -15.33 -14.77 -25.41
C LYS A 372 -15.91 -13.85 -24.34
N GLU A 373 -16.85 -14.33 -23.52
CA GLU A 373 -17.51 -13.53 -22.49
C GLU A 373 -16.56 -13.14 -21.35
N ILE A 374 -15.75 -14.10 -20.87
CA ILE A 374 -14.78 -13.89 -19.80
C ILE A 374 -13.72 -12.88 -20.25
N LEU A 375 -13.16 -13.05 -21.45
CA LEU A 375 -12.10 -12.18 -21.98
C LEU A 375 -12.60 -10.75 -22.23
N LYS A 376 -13.86 -10.55 -22.66
CA LYS A 376 -14.45 -9.22 -22.81
C LYS A 376 -14.52 -8.47 -21.48
N SER A 377 -14.90 -9.18 -20.42
CA SER A 377 -14.94 -8.63 -19.06
C SER A 377 -13.53 -8.28 -18.58
N SER A 378 -12.55 -9.16 -18.82
CA SER A 378 -11.14 -8.88 -18.49
C SER A 378 -10.61 -7.65 -19.23
N LEU A 379 -10.86 -7.54 -20.55
CA LEU A 379 -10.34 -6.44 -21.36
C LEU A 379 -10.87 -5.09 -20.90
N THR A 380 -12.12 -5.04 -20.45
CA THR A 380 -12.75 -3.82 -19.91
C THR A 380 -12.02 -3.35 -18.64
N LEU A 381 -11.68 -4.28 -17.74
CA LEU A 381 -10.93 -3.97 -16.52
C LEU A 381 -9.50 -3.53 -16.84
N ALA A 382 -8.79 -4.27 -17.70
CA ALA A 382 -7.42 -3.94 -18.10
C ALA A 382 -7.33 -2.55 -18.77
N LYS A 383 -8.31 -2.19 -19.63
CA LYS A 383 -8.41 -0.85 -20.23
C LYS A 383 -8.65 0.25 -19.18
N THR A 384 -9.50 -0.02 -18.19
CA THR A 384 -9.78 0.93 -17.09
C THR A 384 -8.52 1.23 -16.28
N LEU A 385 -7.64 0.24 -16.13
CA LEU A 385 -6.40 0.31 -15.37
C LEU A 385 -5.21 0.85 -16.16
N PHE A 386 -5.34 0.99 -17.49
CA PHE A 386 -4.20 1.22 -18.38
C PHE A 386 -3.13 0.11 -18.26
N ASP A 387 -3.53 -1.11 -17.94
CA ASP A 387 -2.65 -2.27 -17.84
C ASP A 387 -2.38 -2.81 -19.25
N ILE A 388 -1.31 -2.31 -19.89
CA ILE A 388 -1.00 -2.62 -21.29
C ILE A 388 -0.56 -4.09 -21.46
N PRO A 389 0.32 -4.66 -20.61
CA PRO A 389 0.68 -6.07 -20.71
C PRO A 389 -0.53 -7.01 -20.64
N THR A 390 -1.46 -6.76 -19.72
CA THR A 390 -2.68 -7.57 -19.62
C THR A 390 -3.60 -7.36 -20.83
N GLN A 391 -3.69 -6.14 -21.38
CA GLN A 391 -4.42 -5.90 -22.63
C GLN A 391 -3.84 -6.72 -23.79
N ILE A 392 -2.52 -6.69 -24.00
CA ILE A 392 -1.85 -7.44 -25.07
C ILE A 392 -2.15 -8.93 -24.92
N TRP A 393 -2.00 -9.48 -23.71
CA TRP A 393 -2.31 -10.88 -23.46
C TRP A 393 -3.77 -11.25 -23.77
N ILE A 394 -4.74 -10.42 -23.38
CA ILE A 394 -6.14 -10.70 -23.69
C ILE A 394 -6.38 -10.65 -25.20
N LEU A 395 -5.75 -9.70 -25.89
CA LEU A 395 -5.88 -9.55 -27.34
C LEU A 395 -5.25 -10.74 -28.07
N SER A 396 -4.10 -11.25 -27.63
CA SER A 396 -3.49 -12.43 -28.24
C SER A 396 -4.39 -13.67 -28.12
N VAL A 397 -5.05 -13.85 -26.97
CA VAL A 397 -6.04 -14.92 -26.78
C VAL A 397 -7.30 -14.69 -27.62
N PHE A 398 -7.74 -13.44 -27.82
CA PHE A 398 -8.83 -13.15 -28.75
C PHE A 398 -8.46 -13.47 -30.20
N THR A 399 -7.24 -13.18 -30.63
CA THR A 399 -6.73 -13.52 -31.96
C THR A 399 -6.81 -15.05 -32.17
N GLU A 400 -6.40 -15.85 -31.19
CA GLU A 400 -6.54 -17.31 -31.22
C GLU A 400 -8.01 -17.76 -31.28
N LEU A 401 -8.87 -17.18 -30.45
CA LEU A 401 -10.30 -17.46 -30.44
C LEU A 401 -10.96 -17.17 -31.80
N TYR A 402 -10.68 -16.01 -32.41
CA TYR A 402 -11.26 -15.63 -33.70
C TYR A 402 -10.80 -16.57 -34.82
N ARG A 403 -9.56 -17.07 -34.72
CA ARG A 403 -9.04 -18.08 -35.63
C ARG A 403 -9.78 -19.40 -35.51
N GLU A 404 -10.06 -19.88 -34.29
CA GLU A 404 -10.87 -21.09 -34.07
C GLU A 404 -12.31 -20.96 -34.57
N LEU A 405 -12.88 -19.75 -34.50
CA LEU A 405 -14.23 -19.45 -34.97
C LEU A 405 -14.30 -19.11 -36.47
N GLU A 406 -13.17 -19.10 -37.18
CA GLU A 406 -13.05 -18.68 -38.58
C GLU A 406 -13.55 -17.23 -38.85
N GLU A 407 -13.55 -16.37 -37.83
CA GLU A 407 -13.96 -14.96 -37.89
C GLU A 407 -12.81 -14.06 -38.40
N LYS A 408 -12.43 -14.20 -39.68
CA LYS A 408 -11.23 -13.55 -40.28
C LYS A 408 -11.17 -12.02 -40.15
N GLU A 409 -12.29 -11.34 -40.31
CA GLU A 409 -12.36 -9.87 -40.18
C GLU A 409 -12.04 -9.43 -38.75
N ASN A 410 -12.67 -10.09 -37.77
CA ASN A 410 -12.41 -9.84 -36.34
C ASN A 410 -10.97 -10.20 -35.94
N GLU A 411 -10.41 -11.29 -36.48
CA GLU A 411 -9.01 -11.67 -36.26
C GLU A 411 -8.06 -10.55 -36.72
N MET A 412 -8.27 -10.01 -37.94
CA MET A 412 -7.43 -8.93 -38.48
C MET A 412 -7.56 -7.63 -37.68
N GLU A 413 -8.79 -7.19 -37.38
CA GLU A 413 -9.00 -5.97 -36.60
C GLU A 413 -8.40 -6.07 -35.18
N ASN A 414 -8.56 -7.24 -34.54
CA ASN A 414 -8.02 -7.48 -33.22
C ASN A 414 -6.49 -7.51 -33.22
N SER A 415 -5.88 -8.18 -34.22
CA SER A 415 -4.43 -8.23 -34.37
C SER A 415 -3.81 -6.85 -34.67
N GLU A 416 -4.49 -6.00 -35.45
CA GLU A 416 -4.04 -4.61 -35.65
C GLU A 416 -4.09 -3.81 -34.34
N TYR A 417 -5.13 -4.01 -33.53
CA TYR A 417 -5.25 -3.36 -32.23
C TYR A 417 -4.20 -3.89 -31.23
N GLU A 418 -3.91 -5.19 -31.24
CA GLU A 418 -2.82 -5.83 -30.50
C GLU A 418 -1.47 -5.22 -30.85
N GLY A 419 -1.14 -5.13 -32.15
CA GLY A 419 0.12 -4.53 -32.62
C GLY A 419 0.30 -3.07 -32.17
N LYS A 420 -0.78 -2.26 -32.19
CA LYS A 420 -0.74 -0.88 -31.64
C LYS A 420 -0.41 -0.84 -30.15
N LYS A 421 -0.83 -1.85 -29.38
CA LYS A 421 -0.54 -1.95 -27.95
C LYS A 421 0.88 -2.45 -27.69
N GLU A 422 1.36 -3.39 -28.49
CA GLU A 422 2.76 -3.83 -28.45
C GLU A 422 3.71 -2.67 -28.78
N ASP A 423 3.41 -1.87 -29.80
CA ASP A 423 4.20 -0.68 -30.15
C ASP A 423 4.24 0.35 -28.99
N ASP A 424 3.10 0.59 -28.34
CA ASP A 424 3.03 1.48 -27.17
C ASP A 424 3.85 0.93 -25.98
N LEU A 425 3.74 -0.37 -25.69
CA LEU A 425 4.52 -1.01 -24.64
C LEU A 425 6.02 -0.95 -24.93
N GLN A 426 6.43 -1.28 -26.16
CA GLN A 426 7.82 -1.30 -26.58
C GLN A 426 8.43 0.10 -26.51
N ARG A 427 7.68 1.15 -26.89
CA ARG A 427 8.09 2.54 -26.73
C ARG A 427 8.35 2.88 -25.27
N ARG A 428 7.42 2.57 -24.36
CA ARG A 428 7.55 2.83 -22.91
C ARG A 428 8.72 2.05 -22.28
N LEU A 429 8.92 0.79 -22.69
CA LEU A 429 10.07 0.00 -22.25
C LEU A 429 11.39 0.59 -22.74
N SER A 430 11.45 1.04 -23.99
CA SER A 430 12.65 1.66 -24.57
C SER A 430 13.00 2.97 -23.84
N GLU A 431 11.99 3.80 -23.55
CA GLU A 431 12.13 5.00 -22.72
C GLU A 431 12.68 4.63 -21.33
N ALA A 432 12.09 3.63 -20.67
CA ALA A 432 12.54 3.17 -19.36
C ALA A 432 13.98 2.62 -19.36
N TYR A 433 14.37 1.82 -20.35
CA TYR A 433 15.72 1.28 -20.45
C TYR A 433 16.79 2.34 -20.68
N SER A 434 16.43 3.40 -21.40
CA SER A 434 17.33 4.53 -21.67
C SER A 434 17.48 5.48 -20.48
N HIS A 435 16.59 5.39 -19.50
CA HIS A 435 16.55 6.29 -18.35
C HIS A 435 17.67 5.96 -17.35
N SER A 436 18.22 6.99 -16.70
CA SER A 436 19.45 6.89 -15.91
C SER A 436 19.36 5.93 -14.72
N PHE A 437 18.16 5.74 -14.17
CA PHE A 437 17.95 4.88 -13.00
C PHE A 437 17.79 3.39 -13.35
N HIS A 438 17.54 3.03 -14.61
CA HIS A 438 17.22 1.64 -14.97
C HIS A 438 18.27 0.65 -14.47
N HIS A 439 19.53 0.86 -14.86
CA HIS A 439 20.64 -0.03 -14.52
C HIS A 439 20.79 -0.17 -12.99
N GLU A 440 20.75 0.95 -12.27
CA GLU A 440 20.88 1.00 -10.81
C GLU A 440 19.72 0.31 -10.06
N LEU A 441 18.53 0.25 -10.67
CA LEU A 441 17.35 -0.35 -10.07
C LEU A 441 17.29 -1.86 -10.28
N VAL A 442 17.71 -2.36 -11.45
CA VAL A 442 17.69 -3.79 -11.80
C VAL A 442 18.96 -4.55 -11.40
N GLU A 443 20.06 -3.87 -11.09
CA GLU A 443 21.30 -4.53 -10.71
C GLU A 443 21.09 -5.49 -9.53
N LYS A 444 21.63 -6.72 -9.63
CA LYS A 444 21.60 -7.77 -8.58
C LYS A 444 22.56 -7.45 -7.42
N SER A 445 22.40 -6.26 -6.87
CA SER A 445 23.15 -5.72 -5.74
C SER A 445 22.15 -5.27 -4.68
N ARG A 446 22.53 -5.38 -3.41
CA ARG A 446 21.77 -4.78 -2.31
C ARG A 446 22.07 -3.29 -2.24
N ILE A 447 21.09 -2.51 -1.78
CA ILE A 447 21.32 -1.12 -1.42
C ILE A 447 22.35 -1.09 -0.30
N GLN A 448 23.51 -0.50 -0.56
CA GLN A 448 24.51 -0.28 0.47
C GLN A 448 24.21 1.06 1.16
N PRO A 449 23.93 1.07 2.48
CA PRO A 449 23.96 2.31 3.23
C PRO A 449 25.36 2.91 3.13
N LEU A 450 25.48 4.23 3.05
CA LEU A 450 26.76 4.91 3.22
C LEU A 450 27.29 4.58 4.61
N HIS A 451 28.23 3.63 4.69
CA HIS A 451 28.85 3.25 5.95
C HIS A 451 29.57 4.47 6.53
N MET A 452 29.08 4.96 7.67
CA MET A 452 29.86 5.85 8.53
C MET A 452 31.09 5.06 9.00
N SER A 453 32.24 5.35 8.40
CA SER A 453 33.53 4.91 8.93
C SER A 453 33.76 5.65 10.25
N SER A 454 33.27 5.09 11.35
CA SER A 454 33.79 5.40 12.68
C SER A 454 34.54 4.17 13.16
N LYS A 455 35.87 4.28 13.17
CA LYS A 455 36.73 3.37 13.90
C LYS A 455 36.43 3.56 15.38
N GLN A 456 35.83 2.59 16.06
CA GLN A 456 36.06 2.35 17.50
C GLN A 456 35.89 0.85 17.85
N PRO A 457 36.60 0.39 18.90
CA PRO A 457 37.18 -0.96 18.98
C PRO A 457 36.20 -2.02 19.46
N GLU A 458 36.52 -3.27 19.12
CA GLU A 458 35.94 -4.50 19.67
C GLU A 458 35.87 -4.43 21.21
N MET A 459 34.69 -4.13 21.72
CA MET A 459 34.25 -4.64 23.00
C MET A 459 32.89 -5.30 22.80
N ALA A 460 32.92 -6.63 22.85
CA ALA A 460 31.73 -7.45 22.92
C ALA A 460 30.94 -7.07 24.17
N VAL A 461 29.83 -6.37 23.98
CA VAL A 461 28.76 -6.23 24.97
C VAL A 461 27.65 -7.17 24.52
N PRO A 462 27.17 -8.10 25.37
CA PRO A 462 26.14 -9.03 24.98
C PRO A 462 24.86 -8.27 24.64
N SER A 463 24.21 -8.68 23.54
CA SER A 463 22.90 -8.19 23.13
C SER A 463 21.92 -8.30 24.30
N ALA A 464 21.61 -7.15 24.91
CA ALA A 464 20.48 -7.05 25.79
C ALA A 464 19.23 -7.22 24.91
N ASN A 465 18.63 -8.41 24.96
CA ASN A 465 17.25 -8.65 24.58
C ASN A 465 16.38 -7.68 25.38
N GLY A 466 16.13 -6.51 24.81
CA GLY A 466 15.09 -5.60 25.25
C GLY A 466 13.79 -6.02 24.59
N ASP A 467 13.11 -7.00 25.19
CA ASP A 467 11.69 -7.24 24.98
C ASP A 467 10.95 -5.92 25.25
N LEU A 468 10.69 -5.17 24.19
CA LEU A 468 9.55 -4.26 24.13
C LEU A 468 8.45 -5.01 23.39
N ASP A 469 7.94 -6.03 24.08
CA ASP A 469 6.66 -6.66 23.79
C ASP A 469 5.58 -5.57 23.74
N ILE A 470 5.20 -5.16 22.53
CA ILE A 470 3.80 -4.83 22.29
C ILE A 470 3.11 -6.20 22.23
N PRO A 471 2.28 -6.56 23.22
CA PRO A 471 1.75 -7.91 23.29
C PRO A 471 0.90 -8.20 22.05
N GLU A 472 1.35 -9.16 21.25
CA GLU A 472 0.45 -9.94 20.42
C GLU A 472 -0.66 -10.46 21.34
N SER A 473 -1.88 -9.96 21.15
CA SER A 473 -3.13 -10.61 21.53
C SER A 473 -3.18 -11.23 22.93
N VAL A 474 -3.78 -10.50 23.89
CA VAL A 474 -4.43 -11.13 25.03
C VAL A 474 -5.40 -12.19 24.49
N GLY A 475 -4.98 -13.44 24.59
CA GLY A 475 -5.82 -14.60 24.33
C GLY A 475 -7.00 -14.54 25.29
N LEU A 476 -8.18 -14.23 24.77
CA LEU A 476 -9.42 -14.60 25.44
C LEU A 476 -9.44 -16.13 25.45
N SER A 477 -9.09 -16.72 26.61
CA SER A 477 -9.32 -18.13 26.89
C SER A 477 -10.80 -18.44 26.69
N ALA A 478 -11.14 -19.04 25.55
CA ALA A 478 -12.39 -19.76 25.40
C ALA A 478 -12.28 -21.08 26.18
N PRO A 479 -13.31 -21.50 26.93
CA PRO A 479 -13.25 -22.70 27.75
C PRO A 479 -13.08 -23.96 26.90
N GLN A 480 -12.08 -24.77 27.24
CA GLN A 480 -11.82 -26.07 26.62
C GLN A 480 -13.00 -27.03 26.81
N PRO A 481 -13.39 -27.80 25.78
CA PRO A 481 -14.14 -29.02 25.99
C PRO A 481 -13.18 -30.11 26.53
N PHE A 482 -13.49 -30.58 27.73
CA PHE A 482 -12.96 -31.82 28.30
C PHE A 482 -13.13 -32.97 27.29
N LEU A 483 -12.04 -33.69 26.98
CA LEU A 483 -12.06 -35.15 26.87
C LEU A 483 -10.61 -35.69 26.89
N LYS A 484 -10.31 -36.42 27.97
CA LYS A 484 -9.05 -37.12 28.20
C LYS A 484 -8.93 -38.35 27.30
N ARG A 485 -7.72 -38.49 26.77
CA ARG A 485 -7.04 -39.67 26.20
C ARG A 485 -7.18 -40.93 27.06
N LEU A 486 -7.41 -42.10 26.44
CA LEU A 486 -6.86 -43.42 26.83
C LEU A 486 -7.00 -44.39 25.63
N VAL A 487 -5.90 -44.78 24.98
CA VAL A 487 -5.16 -46.07 25.11
C VAL A 487 -5.66 -47.16 24.13
N GLU A 488 -4.65 -47.77 23.50
CA GLU A 488 -4.63 -48.94 22.61
C GLU A 488 -5.49 -50.14 23.03
N ALA A 489 -5.99 -50.89 22.05
CA ALA A 489 -5.78 -52.34 21.88
C ALA A 489 -6.76 -52.90 20.82
N GLU A 490 -6.25 -53.79 19.96
CA GLU A 490 -7.07 -54.61 19.04
C GLU A 490 -8.20 -55.37 19.76
N PRO A 491 -9.21 -55.87 19.01
CA PRO A 491 -9.45 -57.30 19.16
C PRO A 491 -9.79 -58.06 17.87
N MET A 492 -9.18 -59.25 17.81
CA MET A 492 -9.60 -60.42 17.07
C MET A 492 -11.06 -60.83 17.36
N ARG A 493 -11.74 -61.21 16.27
CA ARG A 493 -12.63 -62.38 16.06
C ARG A 493 -13.64 -62.84 17.13
N ARG A 494 -14.84 -63.07 16.56
CA ARG A 494 -15.80 -64.18 16.80
C ARG A 494 -16.80 -64.04 17.97
N SER A 495 -18.05 -63.80 17.62
CA SER A 495 -19.07 -64.85 17.40
C SER A 495 -20.48 -64.43 17.85
N THR A 496 -21.40 -64.50 16.89
CA THR A 496 -22.80 -64.98 17.01
C THR A 496 -23.62 -64.66 18.26
N ARG A 497 -24.74 -63.95 18.07
CA ARG A 497 -26.08 -64.59 18.04
C ARG A 497 -27.20 -63.64 17.61
N ARG A 498 -28.09 -64.22 16.81
CA ARG A 498 -29.39 -63.75 16.31
C ARG A 498 -30.40 -63.37 17.41
N ARG A 499 -31.31 -62.47 17.02
CA ARG A 499 -32.79 -62.40 17.19
C ARG A 499 -33.13 -60.93 17.41
N ARG A 500 -34.05 -60.29 16.71
CA ARG A 500 -35.24 -60.71 15.96
C ARG A 500 -35.47 -59.73 14.82
#